data_AF-A0A239YAC4-F1
#
_entry.id   AF-A0A239YAC4-F1
#
_cell.length_a   1.000
_cell.length_b   1.000
_cell.length_c   1.000
_cell.angle_alpha   90.00
_cell.angle_beta   90.00
_cell.angle_gamma   90.00
#
_symmetry.space_group_name_H-M   'P 1'
#
loop_
_entity.id
_entity.type
_entity.pdbx_description
1 polymer ?
#
loop_
_entity_poly.entity_id
_entity_poly.type
_entity_poly.pdbx_seq_one_letter_code
_entity_poly.pdbx_strand_id
1 'polypeptide(L)'
;MANSIEREGVYHCGKLAAHYKWMFREQPIDDVGIDAHMEFTEVNGEVSQLLGLQIKSGQSWFKERKGEYIIFRDISERQYNYWTTNSLPCIIVLYNPDNDECIWEKLTVKTIEKTKGGKGKGFFVKIPLNQLFLDKFSHQSLLAFTKLPEHIMNYNFLLSQKSFMQIIQRGGMIRLHSEEWVNKCSGAGTIELIINDKNGESKYLYPYRFPYTSYTEVFPKLFPWADFIADPDFYQSEDENLWLEENCYYDREEKRWIVWGDSFENFRKKLDPMRSINHYNEVAEYMLILSLNELGKSFLTIDNYVTQSQVYVSARPQNNTL
;
A
#
# COMPACT_ATOMS: atom_id res chain seq x y z
N MET A 1 18.20 -11.47 -11.25
CA MET A 1 19.22 -11.84 -10.24
C MET A 1 19.59 -10.56 -9.52
N ALA A 2 19.22 -10.43 -8.24
CA ALA A 2 19.59 -9.25 -7.45
C ALA A 2 21.12 -9.19 -7.33
N ASN A 3 21.72 -8.04 -7.63
CA ASN A 3 23.16 -7.85 -7.52
C ASN A 3 23.56 -7.97 -6.03
N SER A 4 24.59 -8.74 -5.70
CA SER A 4 25.02 -8.94 -4.31
C SER A 4 25.32 -7.62 -3.59
N ILE A 5 25.85 -6.64 -4.33
CA ILE A 5 26.15 -5.29 -3.82
C ILE A 5 24.87 -4.52 -3.48
N GLU A 6 23.81 -4.67 -4.28
CA GLU A 6 22.49 -4.05 -3.98
C GLU A 6 21.94 -4.60 -2.67
N ARG A 7 22.00 -5.92 -2.49
CA ARG A 7 21.57 -6.61 -1.25
C ARG A 7 22.36 -6.15 -0.04
N GLU A 8 23.67 -6.01 -0.18
CA GLU A 8 24.55 -5.54 0.88
C GLU A 8 24.13 -4.17 1.41
N GLY A 9 23.86 -3.21 0.51
CA GLY A 9 23.43 -1.88 0.92
C GLY A 9 22.05 -1.85 1.58
N VAL A 10 21.10 -2.68 1.14
CA VAL A 10 19.80 -2.84 1.81
C VAL A 10 19.99 -3.33 3.25
N TYR A 11 20.81 -4.37 3.44
CA TYR A 11 21.09 -4.90 4.78
C TYR A 11 21.88 -3.92 5.66
N HIS A 12 22.82 -3.18 5.08
CA HIS A 12 23.58 -2.16 5.80
C HIS A 12 22.65 -1.03 6.29
N CYS A 13 21.78 -0.53 5.42
CA CYS A 13 20.77 0.47 5.79
C CYS A 13 19.81 -0.07 6.86
N GLY A 14 19.36 -1.32 6.75
CA GLY A 14 18.51 -1.97 7.76
C GLY A 14 19.20 -2.10 9.12
N LYS A 15 20.50 -2.43 9.15
CA LYS A 15 21.31 -2.45 10.38
C LYS A 15 21.40 -1.07 11.03
N LEU A 16 21.65 -0.03 10.25
CA LEU A 16 21.67 1.36 10.75
C LEU A 16 20.31 1.78 11.29
N ALA A 17 19.22 1.48 10.56
CA ALA A 17 17.86 1.74 11.00
C ALA A 17 17.57 1.11 12.37
N ALA A 18 17.87 -0.17 12.54
CA ALA A 18 17.68 -0.88 13.80
C ALA A 18 18.50 -0.26 14.95
N HIS A 19 19.75 0.16 14.71
CA HIS A 19 20.58 0.83 15.71
C HIS A 19 19.96 2.13 16.22
N TYR A 20 19.32 2.90 15.33
CA TYR A 20 18.62 4.14 15.67
C TYR A 20 17.14 3.93 16.02
N LYS A 21 16.72 2.69 16.29
CA LYS A 21 15.36 2.29 16.68
C LYS A 21 14.28 2.55 15.63
N TRP A 22 14.66 2.60 14.37
CA TRP A 22 13.72 2.58 13.26
C TRP A 22 13.38 1.15 12.89
N MET A 23 12.09 0.87 12.68
CA MET A 23 11.65 -0.36 12.04
C MET A 23 11.87 -0.25 10.54
N PHE A 24 12.68 -1.16 10.00
CA PHE A 24 13.00 -1.21 8.57
C PHE A 24 12.29 -2.39 7.91
N ARG A 25 11.52 -2.11 6.85
CA ARG A 25 10.76 -3.11 6.10
C ARG A 25 11.12 -3.02 4.63
N GLU A 26 11.96 -3.94 4.18
CA GLU A 26 12.29 -4.10 2.77
C GLU A 26 11.03 -4.33 1.92
N GLN A 27 10.96 -3.71 0.74
CA GLN A 27 9.87 -3.89 -0.22
C GLN A 27 10.25 -4.92 -1.29
N PRO A 28 9.30 -5.69 -1.83
CA PRO A 28 9.55 -6.61 -2.93
C PRO A 28 10.16 -5.88 -4.15
N ILE A 29 11.08 -6.54 -4.84
CA ILE A 29 11.94 -5.98 -5.91
C ILE A 29 11.15 -5.43 -7.13
N ASP A 30 9.87 -5.75 -7.25
CA ASP A 30 9.02 -5.34 -8.38
C ASP A 30 8.47 -3.89 -8.27
N ASP A 31 8.78 -3.16 -7.19
CA ASP A 31 8.24 -1.82 -6.98
C ASP A 31 9.03 -0.71 -7.71
N VAL A 32 8.32 0.35 -8.10
CA VAL A 32 8.69 1.37 -9.10
C VAL A 32 9.81 2.33 -8.64
N GLY A 33 10.41 2.08 -7.48
CA GLY A 33 11.55 2.84 -6.97
C GLY A 33 11.53 3.12 -5.47
N ILE A 34 11.04 2.20 -4.64
CA ILE A 34 11.24 2.20 -3.18
C ILE A 34 11.71 0.81 -2.80
N ASP A 35 12.90 0.72 -2.23
CA ASP A 35 13.51 -0.54 -1.80
C ASP A 35 13.15 -0.90 -0.36
N ALA A 36 12.78 0.10 0.46
CA ALA A 36 12.36 -0.12 1.83
C ALA A 36 11.45 0.99 2.37
N HIS A 37 10.63 0.62 3.34
CA HIS A 37 9.95 1.56 4.24
C HIS A 37 10.65 1.59 5.59
N MET A 38 10.67 2.77 6.21
CA MET A 38 11.30 2.98 7.51
C MET A 38 10.35 3.74 8.43
N GLU A 39 10.08 3.18 9.60
CA GLU A 39 9.10 3.69 10.56
C GLU A 39 9.78 3.97 11.90
N PHE A 40 9.48 5.13 12.49
CA PHE A 40 9.88 5.43 13.87
C PHE A 40 8.65 5.49 14.76
N THR A 41 8.71 4.76 15.86
CA THR A 41 7.65 4.67 16.85
C THR A 41 8.15 5.27 18.16
N GLU A 42 7.34 6.15 18.74
CA GLU A 42 7.60 6.74 20.04
C GLU A 42 7.44 5.71 21.16
N VAL A 43 7.89 6.05 22.37
CA VAL A 43 7.84 5.14 23.54
C VAL A 43 6.40 4.73 23.91
N ASN A 44 5.42 5.56 23.58
CA ASN A 44 3.99 5.29 23.81
C ASN A 44 3.37 4.37 22.73
N GLY A 45 4.12 3.95 21.72
CA GLY A 45 3.64 3.11 20.62
C GLY A 45 3.05 3.87 19.44
N GLU A 46 3.01 5.21 19.46
CA GLU A 46 2.54 6.01 18.34
C GLU A 46 3.60 6.12 17.25
N VAL A 47 3.18 6.00 16.00
CA VAL A 47 4.04 6.20 14.83
C VAL A 47 4.27 7.70 14.65
N SER A 48 5.50 8.18 14.88
CA SER A 48 5.81 9.60 14.67
C SER A 48 6.40 9.89 13.30
N GLN A 49 6.92 8.88 12.59
CA GLN A 49 7.40 9.06 11.22
C GLN A 49 7.39 7.77 10.40
N LEU A 50 7.06 7.90 9.12
CA LEU A 50 7.13 6.83 8.11
C LEU A 50 7.71 7.37 6.81
N LEU A 51 8.73 6.72 6.26
CA LEU A 51 9.51 7.17 5.10
C LEU A 51 9.68 6.06 4.07
N GLY A 52 9.74 6.45 2.80
CA GLY A 52 10.17 5.59 1.70
C GLY A 52 11.65 5.79 1.38
N LEU A 53 12.39 4.69 1.20
CA LEU A 53 13.81 4.69 0.88
C LEU A 53 14.03 4.06 -0.50
N GLN A 54 14.66 4.81 -1.41
CA GLN A 54 15.40 4.22 -2.52
C GLN A 54 16.87 4.09 -2.08
N ILE A 55 17.46 2.93 -2.26
CA ILE A 55 18.83 2.58 -1.92
C ILE A 55 19.58 2.24 -3.21
N LYS A 56 20.70 2.90 -3.45
CA LYS A 56 21.59 2.62 -4.58
C LYS A 56 22.97 2.30 -4.04
N SER A 57 23.40 1.06 -4.30
CA SER A 57 24.63 0.50 -3.74
C SER A 57 25.71 0.39 -4.79
N GLY A 58 26.93 0.77 -4.43
CA GLY A 58 28.13 0.57 -5.24
C GLY A 58 28.95 1.84 -5.45
N GLN A 59 30.28 1.65 -5.55
CA GLN A 59 31.26 2.71 -5.74
C GLN A 59 31.01 3.55 -7.02
N SER A 60 30.35 2.99 -8.04
CA SER A 60 30.00 3.69 -9.27
C SER A 60 29.11 4.92 -9.03
N TRP A 61 28.25 4.90 -8.01
CA TRP A 61 27.38 6.03 -7.66
C TRP A 61 28.14 7.23 -7.12
N PHE A 62 29.36 7.04 -6.61
CA PHE A 62 30.19 8.08 -6.02
C PHE A 62 31.16 8.73 -7.03
N LYS A 63 31.13 8.31 -8.30
CA LYS A 63 32.08 8.80 -9.33
C LYS A 63 31.87 10.27 -9.71
N GLU A 64 30.62 10.75 -9.76
CA GLU A 64 30.32 12.15 -10.11
C GLU A 64 30.34 13.07 -8.88
N ARG A 65 31.50 13.18 -8.25
CA ARG A 65 31.73 14.11 -7.13
C ARG A 65 31.97 15.53 -7.64
N LYS A 66 31.26 16.50 -7.06
CA LYS A 66 31.45 17.95 -7.32
C LYS A 66 31.51 18.72 -6.01
N GLY A 67 32.72 19.01 -5.55
CA GLY A 67 32.95 19.64 -4.25
C GLY A 67 32.41 18.75 -3.12
N GLU A 68 31.45 19.31 -2.38
CA GLU A 68 30.82 18.69 -1.20
C GLU A 68 29.62 17.78 -1.52
N TYR A 69 29.37 17.48 -2.80
CA TYR A 69 28.20 16.69 -3.23
C TYR A 69 28.57 15.55 -4.19
N ILE A 70 27.78 14.49 -4.14
CA ILE A 70 27.63 13.50 -5.22
C ILE A 70 26.44 13.89 -6.10
N ILE A 71 26.60 13.80 -7.42
CA ILE A 71 25.51 14.04 -8.37
C ILE A 71 24.88 12.70 -8.78
N PHE A 72 23.67 12.45 -8.31
CA PHE A 72 22.89 11.27 -8.72
C PHE A 72 21.95 11.64 -9.87
N ARG A 73 22.04 10.92 -11.00
CA ARG A 73 21.34 11.24 -12.27
C ARG A 73 20.37 10.17 -12.76
N ASP A 74 20.38 8.99 -12.15
CA ASP A 74 19.56 7.85 -12.60
C ASP A 74 18.11 8.04 -12.15
N ILE A 75 17.45 9.02 -12.76
CA ILE A 75 16.11 9.49 -12.43
C ILE A 75 15.33 9.66 -13.72
N SER A 76 14.40 8.75 -13.97
CA SER A 76 13.40 8.85 -15.03
C SER A 76 12.26 9.81 -14.65
N GLU A 77 11.47 10.27 -15.64
CA GLU A 77 10.24 11.04 -15.37
C GLU A 77 9.26 10.25 -14.49
N ARG A 78 9.18 8.93 -14.68
CA ARG A 78 8.34 8.04 -13.87
C ARG A 78 8.78 8.04 -12.40
N GLN A 79 10.07 7.88 -12.14
CA GLN A 79 10.63 7.93 -10.77
C GLN A 79 10.48 9.31 -10.15
N TYR A 80 10.76 10.38 -10.90
CA TYR A 80 10.56 11.75 -10.43
C TYR A 80 9.12 11.98 -9.98
N ASN A 81 8.14 11.65 -10.82
CA ASN A 81 6.72 11.78 -10.46
C ASN A 81 6.40 10.90 -9.25
N TYR A 82 6.79 9.62 -9.29
CA TYR A 82 6.53 8.66 -8.22
C TYR A 82 7.07 9.11 -6.86
N TRP A 83 8.32 9.59 -6.78
CA TRP A 83 8.91 10.04 -5.52
C TRP A 83 8.35 11.39 -5.06
N THR A 84 8.13 12.33 -5.97
CA THR A 84 7.69 13.69 -5.60
C THR A 84 6.20 13.80 -5.28
N THR A 85 5.38 12.83 -5.73
CA THR A 85 3.95 12.75 -5.42
C THR A 85 3.62 11.61 -4.45
N ASN A 86 4.63 10.93 -3.90
CA ASN A 86 4.42 9.82 -2.96
C ASN A 86 3.70 10.30 -1.68
N SER A 87 2.82 9.47 -1.12
CA SER A 87 2.17 9.70 0.19
C SER A 87 3.16 9.73 1.34
N LEU A 88 4.31 9.08 1.17
CA LEU A 88 5.39 9.05 2.13
C LEU A 88 6.51 9.98 1.67
N PRO A 89 7.18 10.71 2.58
CA PRO A 89 8.40 11.41 2.24
C PRO A 89 9.43 10.38 1.76
N CYS A 90 9.94 10.57 0.54
CA CYS A 90 10.96 9.69 -0.02
C CYS A 90 12.36 10.27 0.14
N ILE A 91 13.34 9.40 0.40
CA ILE A 91 14.76 9.74 0.39
C ILE A 91 15.50 8.77 -0.55
N ILE A 92 16.61 9.27 -1.11
CA ILE A 92 17.62 8.43 -1.78
C ILE A 92 18.78 8.23 -0.80
N VAL A 93 19.24 6.99 -0.68
CA VAL A 93 20.43 6.61 0.08
C VAL A 93 21.44 6.02 -0.90
N LEU A 94 22.65 6.56 -0.92
CA LEU A 94 23.78 5.94 -1.63
C LEU A 94 24.64 5.19 -0.62
N TYR A 95 24.90 3.91 -0.89
CA TYR A 95 25.78 3.07 -0.09
C TYR A 95 27.09 2.79 -0.84
N ASN A 96 28.22 3.08 -0.19
CA ASN A 96 29.55 2.73 -0.69
C ASN A 96 30.09 1.49 0.04
N PRO A 97 30.22 0.34 -0.65
CA PRO A 97 30.68 -0.91 -0.03
C PRO A 97 32.17 -0.90 0.36
N ASP A 98 32.99 0.03 -0.16
CA ASP A 98 34.43 0.04 0.13
C ASP A 98 34.74 0.54 1.56
N ASN A 99 33.87 1.40 2.10
CA ASN A 99 34.09 2.08 3.37
C ASN A 99 32.83 2.13 4.25
N ASP A 100 31.80 1.36 3.92
CA ASP A 100 30.52 1.30 4.63
C ASP A 100 29.78 2.66 4.73
N GLU A 101 30.09 3.63 3.86
CA GLU A 101 29.51 4.97 3.95
C GLU A 101 28.12 5.00 3.30
N CYS A 102 27.11 5.45 4.06
CA CYS A 102 25.80 5.78 3.54
C CYS A 102 25.58 7.31 3.60
N ILE A 103 25.31 7.94 2.45
CA ILE A 103 24.88 9.34 2.37
C ILE A 103 23.47 9.43 1.81
N TRP A 104 22.72 10.48 2.15
CA TRP A 104 21.32 10.57 1.74
C TRP A 104 20.85 11.98 1.38
N GLU A 105 19.78 12.07 0.60
CA GLU A 105 19.07 13.32 0.33
C GLU A 105 17.56 13.09 0.17
N LYS A 106 16.78 14.12 0.49
CA LYS A 106 15.33 14.15 0.29
C LYS A 106 15.00 14.13 -1.20
N LEU A 107 13.98 13.38 -1.58
CA LEU A 107 13.44 13.36 -2.94
C LEU A 107 12.20 14.25 -3.01
N THR A 108 12.39 15.52 -3.39
CA THR A 108 11.31 16.52 -3.46
C THR A 108 11.46 17.36 -4.71
N VAL A 109 10.40 18.10 -5.08
CA VAL A 109 10.45 19.10 -6.18
C VAL A 109 11.51 20.19 -5.98
N LYS A 110 12.02 20.38 -4.76
CA LYS A 110 13.07 21.37 -4.45
C LYS A 110 14.49 20.81 -4.58
N THR A 111 14.66 19.51 -4.37
CA THR A 111 15.98 18.85 -4.34
C THR A 111 16.30 18.15 -5.66
N ILE A 112 15.27 17.67 -6.37
CA ILE A 112 15.43 17.10 -7.70
C ILE A 112 15.37 18.22 -8.75
N GLU A 113 16.49 18.46 -9.42
CA GLU A 113 16.66 19.50 -10.43
C GLU A 113 16.59 18.93 -11.85
N LYS A 114 15.95 19.66 -12.77
CA LYS A 114 16.05 19.36 -14.21
C LYS A 114 17.38 19.83 -14.77
N THR A 115 17.98 18.99 -15.61
CA THR A 115 19.22 19.31 -16.33
C THR A 115 19.09 20.55 -17.22
N LYS A 116 20.22 21.20 -17.53
CA LYS A 116 20.30 22.41 -18.37
C LYS A 116 19.38 23.55 -17.91
N GLY A 117 19.27 23.76 -16.60
CA GLY A 117 18.46 24.85 -16.02
C GLY A 117 16.97 24.75 -16.36
N GLY A 118 16.42 23.53 -16.36
CA GLY A 118 15.00 23.29 -16.63
C GLY A 118 14.65 22.93 -18.08
N LYS A 119 15.58 23.07 -19.03
CA LYS A 119 15.34 22.80 -20.46
C LYS A 119 15.77 21.40 -20.92
N GLY A 120 16.49 20.66 -20.10
CA GLY A 120 16.93 19.29 -20.40
C GLY A 120 15.86 18.23 -20.08
N LYS A 121 16.04 17.03 -20.65
CA LYS A 121 15.14 15.87 -20.43
C LYS A 121 15.50 15.03 -19.20
N GLY A 122 16.71 15.19 -18.64
CA GLY A 122 17.16 14.43 -17.47
C GLY A 122 16.96 15.18 -16.16
N PHE A 123 16.90 14.44 -15.06
CA PHE A 123 16.87 14.97 -13.69
C PHE A 123 18.16 14.61 -12.96
N PHE A 124 18.43 15.32 -11.87
CA PHE A 124 19.50 14.96 -10.94
C PHE A 124 19.21 15.48 -9.54
N VAL A 125 19.83 14.89 -8.54
CA VAL A 125 19.82 15.35 -7.15
C VAL A 125 21.27 15.49 -6.68
N LYS A 126 21.53 16.53 -5.87
CA LYS A 126 22.84 16.76 -5.23
C LYS A 126 22.77 16.14 -3.84
N ILE A 127 23.58 15.12 -3.58
CA ILE A 127 23.60 14.40 -2.30
C ILE A 127 24.80 14.89 -1.50
N PRO A 128 24.61 15.58 -0.35
CA PRO A 128 25.72 16.13 0.43
C PRO A 128 26.57 15.02 1.06
N LEU A 129 27.89 15.13 0.96
CA LEU A 129 28.82 14.14 1.52
C LEU A 129 28.81 14.12 3.05
N ASN A 130 28.49 15.25 3.69
CA ASN A 130 28.37 15.35 5.14
C ASN A 130 27.00 14.91 5.68
N GLN A 131 26.06 14.53 4.81
CA GLN A 131 24.72 14.11 5.19
C GLN A 131 24.67 12.58 5.28
N LEU A 132 25.30 12.06 6.34
CA LEU A 132 25.38 10.63 6.63
C LEU A 132 24.02 10.06 6.99
N PHE A 133 23.66 8.91 6.43
CA PHE A 133 22.39 8.25 6.68
C PHE A 133 22.32 7.78 8.13
N LEU A 134 21.30 8.26 8.84
CA LEU A 134 21.04 7.96 10.25
C LEU A 134 22.27 8.16 11.15
N ASP A 135 22.85 9.36 11.15
CA ASP A 135 23.63 9.85 12.29
C ASP A 135 22.73 10.65 13.26
N LYS A 136 23.29 11.18 14.36
CA LYS A 136 22.51 11.95 15.33
C LYS A 136 21.78 13.14 14.70
N PHE A 137 22.38 13.82 13.72
CA PHE A 137 21.80 14.98 13.06
C PHE A 137 20.75 14.59 12.01
N SER A 138 21.04 13.58 11.20
CA SER A 138 20.12 13.07 10.18
C SER A 138 18.92 12.39 10.80
N HIS A 139 19.08 11.71 11.94
CA HIS A 139 17.95 11.17 12.71
C HIS A 139 16.91 12.26 13.01
N GLN A 140 17.33 13.40 13.57
CA GLN A 140 16.41 14.52 13.84
C GLN A 140 15.83 15.12 12.55
N SER A 141 16.67 15.26 11.51
CA SER A 141 16.25 15.80 10.21
C SER A 141 15.21 14.92 9.49
N LEU A 142 15.29 13.60 9.68
CA LEU A 142 14.37 12.61 9.13
C LEU A 142 13.06 12.55 9.93
N LEU A 143 13.11 12.65 11.26
CA LEU A 143 11.90 12.82 12.08
C LEU A 143 11.12 14.07 11.69
N ALA A 144 11.82 15.19 11.46
CA ALA A 144 11.22 16.44 10.99
C ALA A 144 10.83 16.42 9.49
N PHE A 145 11.12 15.34 8.75
CA PHE A 145 10.79 15.23 7.33
C PHE A 145 9.33 14.76 7.11
N THR A 146 8.39 15.17 7.96
CA THR A 146 6.95 15.03 7.73
C THR A 146 6.46 16.11 6.77
N LYS A 147 5.62 15.75 5.79
CA LYS A 147 5.18 16.76 4.80
C LYS A 147 3.82 16.60 4.13
N LEU A 148 2.95 15.70 4.57
CA LEU A 148 1.61 15.65 4.03
C LEU A 148 0.59 15.81 5.16
N PRO A 149 -0.28 16.83 5.09
CA PRO A 149 -1.50 16.82 5.88
C PRO A 149 -2.23 15.49 5.67
N GLU A 150 -2.88 14.98 6.70
CA GLU A 150 -3.57 13.68 6.71
C GLU A 150 -4.49 13.50 5.48
N HIS A 151 -5.18 14.56 5.06
CA HIS A 151 -6.05 14.53 3.89
C HIS A 151 -5.31 14.25 2.56
N ILE A 152 -4.05 14.68 2.41
CA ILE A 152 -3.25 14.35 1.22
C ILE A 152 -2.75 12.91 1.29
N MET A 153 -2.40 12.40 2.48
CA MET A 153 -2.04 10.98 2.65
C MET A 153 -3.22 10.08 2.27
N ASN A 154 -4.42 10.40 2.75
CA ASN A 154 -5.65 9.65 2.45
C ASN A 154 -5.99 9.72 0.95
N TYR A 155 -5.83 10.89 0.32
CA TYR A 155 -6.01 11.03 -1.13
C TYR A 155 -5.03 10.14 -1.92
N ASN A 156 -3.75 10.19 -1.56
CA ASN A 156 -2.74 9.40 -2.27
C ASN A 156 -2.89 7.89 -2.01
N PHE A 157 -3.35 7.49 -0.83
CA PHE A 157 -3.72 6.09 -0.54
C PHE A 157 -4.85 5.60 -1.44
N LEU A 158 -5.88 6.41 -1.68
CA LEU A 158 -6.93 6.07 -2.66
C LEU A 158 -6.36 6.06 -4.09
N LEU A 159 -5.47 7.00 -4.42
CA LEU A 159 -4.84 7.08 -5.73
C LEU A 159 -4.02 5.84 -6.07
N SER A 160 -3.31 5.24 -5.12
CA SER A 160 -2.53 4.02 -5.35
C SER A 160 -3.41 2.82 -5.69
N GLN A 161 -4.68 2.83 -5.29
CA GLN A 161 -5.66 1.76 -5.55
C GLN A 161 -6.59 2.07 -6.74
N LYS A 162 -6.38 3.19 -7.43
CA LYS A 162 -7.20 3.64 -8.57
C LYS A 162 -7.36 2.59 -9.67
N SER A 163 -6.31 1.82 -9.95
CA SER A 163 -6.35 0.78 -10.99
C SER A 163 -7.44 -0.27 -10.70
N PHE A 164 -7.55 -0.72 -9.46
CA PHE A 164 -8.58 -1.67 -9.02
C PHE A 164 -9.99 -1.09 -9.21
N MET A 165 -10.18 0.17 -8.79
CA MET A 165 -11.45 0.87 -8.98
C MET A 165 -11.83 0.98 -10.47
N GLN A 166 -10.87 1.29 -11.34
CA GLN A 166 -11.09 1.39 -12.78
C GLN A 166 -11.40 0.05 -13.44
N ILE A 167 -10.84 -1.06 -12.94
CA ILE A 167 -11.15 -2.40 -13.43
C ILE A 167 -12.63 -2.70 -13.17
N ILE A 168 -13.11 -2.47 -11.96
CA ILE A 168 -14.53 -2.65 -11.60
C ILE A 168 -15.42 -1.73 -12.46
N GLN A 169 -15.04 -0.45 -12.63
CA GLN A 169 -15.79 0.50 -13.47
C GLN A 169 -15.91 0.03 -14.93
N ARG A 170 -14.92 -0.70 -15.45
CA ARG A 170 -14.93 -1.24 -16.82
C ARG A 170 -15.63 -2.61 -16.94
N GLY A 171 -16.24 -3.10 -15.86
CA GLY A 171 -16.93 -4.39 -15.79
C GLY A 171 -16.02 -5.57 -15.48
N GLY A 172 -14.78 -5.34 -15.05
CA GLY A 172 -13.93 -6.38 -14.47
C GLY A 172 -14.35 -6.74 -13.05
N MET A 173 -13.87 -7.87 -12.55
CA MET A 173 -14.22 -8.40 -11.23
C MET A 173 -12.97 -8.51 -10.36
N ILE A 174 -13.09 -8.14 -9.09
CA ILE A 174 -12.01 -8.28 -8.10
C ILE A 174 -12.56 -9.07 -6.92
N ARG A 175 -11.88 -10.15 -6.56
CA ARG A 175 -12.13 -10.92 -5.34
C ARG A 175 -10.98 -10.72 -4.37
N LEU A 176 -11.31 -10.52 -3.10
CA LEU A 176 -10.39 -10.60 -1.98
C LEU A 176 -10.47 -12.01 -1.42
N HIS A 177 -9.35 -12.71 -1.47
CA HIS A 177 -9.18 -14.00 -0.82
C HIS A 177 -8.27 -13.82 0.41
N SER A 178 -8.62 -14.42 1.54
CA SER A 178 -7.86 -14.26 2.76
C SER A 178 -8.01 -15.42 3.73
N GLU A 179 -6.92 -15.82 4.38
CA GLU A 179 -6.92 -16.75 5.50
C GLU A 179 -6.44 -16.04 6.77
N GLU A 180 -7.21 -16.14 7.85
CA GLU A 180 -6.91 -15.54 9.16
C GLU A 180 -6.78 -16.63 10.23
N TRP A 181 -5.66 -16.67 10.95
CA TRP A 181 -5.51 -17.55 12.12
C TRP A 181 -6.14 -16.92 13.35
N VAL A 182 -7.42 -17.22 13.60
CA VAL A 182 -8.27 -16.52 14.58
C VAL A 182 -7.81 -16.68 16.04
N ASN A 183 -7.13 -17.78 16.37
CA ASN A 183 -6.64 -18.02 17.75
C ASN A 183 -5.23 -17.48 18.01
N LYS A 184 -4.60 -16.80 17.03
CA LYS A 184 -3.23 -16.30 17.16
C LYS A 184 -3.23 -14.78 17.26
N CYS A 185 -2.76 -14.24 18.39
CA CYS A 185 -2.59 -12.80 18.59
C CYS A 185 -1.58 -12.14 17.63
N SER A 186 -0.77 -12.94 16.91
CA SER A 186 0.22 -12.45 15.95
C SER A 186 -0.40 -11.87 14.67
N GLY A 187 -1.71 -12.01 14.46
CA GLY A 187 -2.37 -11.57 13.23
C GLY A 187 -1.87 -12.32 12.00
N ALA A 188 -1.46 -13.57 12.19
CA ALA A 188 -0.94 -14.41 11.12
C ALA A 188 -2.07 -14.72 10.13
N GLY A 189 -1.81 -14.48 8.86
CA GLY A 189 -2.75 -14.73 7.79
C GLY A 189 -2.21 -14.28 6.44
N THR A 190 -3.05 -14.39 5.43
CA THR A 190 -2.77 -13.99 4.05
C THR A 190 -3.92 -13.13 3.54
N ILE A 191 -3.61 -12.12 2.72
CA ILE A 191 -4.62 -11.36 1.99
C ILE A 191 -4.11 -11.29 0.55
N GLU A 192 -4.96 -11.66 -0.41
CA GLU A 192 -4.66 -11.53 -1.83
C GLU A 192 -5.88 -10.98 -2.59
N LEU A 193 -5.62 -10.19 -3.63
CA LEU A 193 -6.64 -9.80 -4.60
C LEU A 193 -6.49 -10.65 -5.85
N ILE A 194 -7.58 -11.30 -6.26
CA ILE A 194 -7.73 -12.05 -7.51
C ILE A 194 -8.53 -11.17 -8.47
N ILE A 195 -7.89 -10.76 -9.56
CA ILE A 195 -8.45 -9.84 -10.54
C ILE A 195 -8.77 -10.59 -11.81
N ASN A 196 -10.03 -10.55 -12.22
CA ASN A 196 -10.51 -11.10 -13.48
C ASN A 196 -10.92 -9.96 -14.40
N ASP A 197 -10.09 -9.66 -15.40
CA ASP A 197 -10.34 -8.64 -16.40
C ASP A 197 -10.31 -9.22 -17.84
N LYS A 198 -10.28 -8.36 -18.86
CA LYS A 198 -10.23 -8.78 -20.27
C LYS A 198 -8.91 -9.47 -20.66
N ASN A 199 -7.86 -9.32 -19.87
CA ASN A 199 -6.53 -9.86 -20.11
C ASN A 199 -6.30 -11.20 -19.38
N GLY A 200 -7.20 -11.59 -18.48
CA GLY A 200 -7.18 -12.86 -17.76
C GLY A 200 -7.25 -12.69 -16.25
N GLU A 201 -6.84 -13.73 -15.52
CA GLU A 201 -6.75 -13.73 -14.06
C GLU A 201 -5.34 -13.29 -13.63
N SER A 202 -5.26 -12.40 -12.64
CA SER A 202 -4.01 -11.98 -12.00
C SER A 202 -4.17 -11.89 -10.48
N LYS A 203 -3.10 -12.17 -9.74
CA LYS A 203 -3.11 -12.20 -8.26
C LYS A 203 -2.15 -11.18 -7.68
N TYR A 204 -2.61 -10.47 -6.65
CA TYR A 204 -1.85 -9.44 -5.93
C TYR A 204 -1.82 -9.77 -4.44
N LEU A 205 -0.65 -10.15 -3.93
CA LEU A 205 -0.46 -10.48 -2.52
C LEU A 205 -0.27 -9.22 -1.67
N TYR A 206 -0.94 -9.16 -0.53
CA TYR A 206 -0.71 -8.16 0.51
C TYR A 206 0.18 -8.78 1.59
N PRO A 207 1.47 -8.38 1.70
CA PRO A 207 2.44 -9.04 2.58
C PRO A 207 2.33 -8.61 4.06
N TYR A 208 1.15 -8.12 4.47
CA TYR A 208 0.94 -7.52 5.79
C TYR A 208 0.20 -8.48 6.72
N ARG A 209 0.55 -8.43 8.00
CA ARG A 209 -0.14 -9.12 9.10
C ARG A 209 -0.76 -8.07 10.01
N PHE A 210 -1.88 -8.40 10.62
CA PHE A 210 -2.65 -7.46 11.43
C PHE A 210 -2.86 -8.00 12.85
N PRO A 211 -1.86 -7.86 13.74
CA PRO A 211 -1.98 -8.31 15.12
C PRO A 211 -3.12 -7.58 15.83
N TYR A 212 -3.82 -8.28 16.73
CA TYR A 212 -4.87 -7.72 17.59
C TYR A 212 -6.08 -7.09 16.88
N THR A 213 -6.21 -7.23 15.56
CA THR A 213 -7.34 -6.69 14.78
C THR A 213 -7.92 -7.83 13.95
N SER A 214 -9.23 -8.05 14.02
CA SER A 214 -9.87 -9.06 13.16
C SER A 214 -9.78 -8.63 11.70
N TYR A 215 -9.69 -9.59 10.79
CA TYR A 215 -9.55 -9.25 9.38
C TYR A 215 -10.79 -8.53 8.82
N THR A 216 -11.97 -8.81 9.37
CA THR A 216 -13.21 -8.07 9.07
C THR A 216 -13.14 -6.57 9.44
N GLU A 217 -12.35 -6.18 10.45
CA GLU A 217 -12.07 -4.77 10.75
C GLU A 217 -10.95 -4.18 9.88
N VAL A 218 -10.05 -5.03 9.36
CA VAL A 218 -8.93 -4.63 8.51
C VAL A 218 -9.40 -4.33 7.10
N PHE A 219 -10.26 -5.16 6.50
CA PHE A 219 -10.64 -5.02 5.10
C PHE A 219 -11.21 -3.64 4.75
N PRO A 220 -12.14 -3.03 5.52
CA PRO A 220 -12.67 -1.70 5.22
C PRO A 220 -11.62 -0.59 5.33
N LYS A 221 -10.55 -0.80 6.14
CA LYS A 221 -9.43 0.13 6.25
C LYS A 221 -8.45 -0.01 5.09
N LEU A 222 -8.27 -1.23 4.57
CA LEU A 222 -7.44 -1.49 3.39
C LEU A 222 -8.12 -1.09 2.09
N PHE A 223 -9.43 -1.30 1.98
CA PHE A 223 -10.22 -1.05 0.78
C PHE A 223 -11.43 -0.14 1.08
N PRO A 224 -11.22 1.09 1.58
CA PRO A 224 -12.31 1.97 1.98
C PRO A 224 -13.19 2.42 0.81
N TRP A 225 -12.72 2.26 -0.42
CA TRP A 225 -13.46 2.56 -1.65
C TRP A 225 -14.44 1.44 -2.06
N ALA A 226 -14.45 0.31 -1.35
CA ALA A 226 -15.21 -0.87 -1.71
C ALA A 226 -16.32 -1.19 -0.71
N ASP A 227 -17.43 -1.69 -1.24
CA ASP A 227 -18.35 -2.55 -0.52
C ASP A 227 -17.90 -4.01 -0.73
N PHE A 228 -18.16 -4.84 0.27
CA PHE A 228 -17.78 -6.25 0.28
C PHE A 228 -19.02 -7.12 0.12
N ILE A 229 -18.93 -8.15 -0.72
CA ILE A 229 -20.00 -9.10 -0.97
C ILE A 229 -19.39 -10.50 -0.90
N ALA A 230 -19.96 -11.41 -0.11
CA ALA A 230 -19.51 -12.80 -0.10
C ALA A 230 -19.65 -13.47 -1.47
N ASP A 231 -18.63 -14.17 -1.93
CA ASP A 231 -18.64 -14.85 -3.22
C ASP A 231 -19.66 -16.01 -3.23
N PRO A 232 -20.70 -15.94 -4.08
CA PRO A 232 -21.80 -16.89 -4.00
C PRO A 232 -21.38 -18.32 -4.35
N ASP A 233 -20.38 -18.50 -5.21
CA ASP A 233 -19.93 -19.84 -5.59
C ASP A 233 -19.08 -20.45 -4.47
N PHE A 234 -18.22 -19.64 -3.85
CA PHE A 234 -17.36 -20.07 -2.75
C PHE A 234 -18.15 -20.50 -1.51
N TYR A 235 -19.18 -19.72 -1.12
CA TYR A 235 -19.96 -20.02 0.09
C TYR A 235 -21.16 -20.94 -0.16
N GLN A 236 -21.40 -21.42 -1.38
CA GLN A 236 -22.63 -22.14 -1.72
C GLN A 236 -22.94 -23.31 -0.77
N SER A 237 -21.97 -24.22 -0.58
CA SER A 237 -22.18 -25.41 0.23
C SER A 237 -22.33 -25.08 1.72
N GLU A 238 -21.56 -24.12 2.23
CA GLU A 238 -21.63 -23.71 3.64
C GLU A 238 -22.96 -23.02 3.95
N ASP A 239 -23.37 -22.08 3.08
CA ASP A 239 -24.66 -21.40 3.19
C ASP A 239 -25.83 -22.39 3.09
N GLU A 240 -25.75 -23.40 2.20
CA GLU A 240 -26.77 -24.45 2.05
C GLU A 240 -26.87 -25.32 3.30
N ASN A 241 -25.74 -25.74 3.87
CA ASN A 241 -25.72 -26.53 5.10
C ASN A 241 -26.36 -25.75 6.25
N LEU A 242 -25.96 -24.50 6.45
CA LEU A 242 -26.53 -23.63 7.48
C LEU A 242 -28.03 -23.41 7.28
N TRP A 243 -28.46 -23.20 6.03
CA TRP A 243 -29.87 -23.06 5.69
C TRP A 243 -30.67 -24.35 5.98
N LEU A 244 -30.12 -25.52 5.65
CA LEU A 244 -30.75 -26.81 5.94
C LEU A 244 -30.93 -27.03 7.45
N GLU A 245 -29.94 -26.62 8.24
CA GLU A 245 -29.98 -26.72 9.71
C GLU A 245 -31.01 -25.79 10.34
N GLU A 246 -31.12 -24.55 9.85
CA GLU A 246 -31.97 -23.53 10.48
C GLU A 246 -33.40 -23.48 9.92
N ASN A 247 -33.58 -23.76 8.62
CA ASN A 247 -34.83 -23.49 7.91
C ASN A 247 -35.49 -24.73 7.30
N CYS A 248 -34.88 -25.91 7.43
CA CYS A 248 -35.43 -27.16 6.90
C CYS A 248 -35.52 -28.24 7.98
N TYR A 249 -36.42 -29.20 7.76
CA TYR A 249 -36.40 -30.48 8.47
C TYR A 249 -36.50 -31.62 7.47
N TYR A 250 -35.88 -32.75 7.80
CA TYR A 250 -35.89 -33.92 6.94
C TYR A 250 -37.09 -34.82 7.25
N ASP A 251 -38.00 -34.96 6.30
CA ASP A 251 -39.10 -35.91 6.38
C ASP A 251 -38.63 -37.30 5.95
N ARG A 252 -38.67 -38.26 6.90
CA ARG A 252 -38.22 -39.63 6.67
C ARG A 252 -39.23 -40.47 5.88
N GLU A 253 -40.52 -40.14 5.94
CA GLU A 253 -41.57 -40.87 5.23
C GLU A 253 -41.52 -40.53 3.74
N GLU A 254 -41.38 -39.23 3.43
CA GLU A 254 -41.31 -38.75 2.06
C GLU A 254 -39.87 -38.66 1.51
N LYS A 255 -38.86 -38.94 2.34
CA LYS A 255 -37.42 -38.91 2.03
C LYS A 255 -36.96 -37.60 1.38
N ARG A 256 -37.50 -36.47 1.84
CA ARG A 256 -37.20 -35.14 1.31
C ARG A 256 -37.03 -34.11 2.41
N TRP A 257 -36.27 -33.06 2.10
CA TRP A 257 -36.21 -31.86 2.93
C TRP A 257 -37.47 -31.03 2.73
N ILE A 258 -38.10 -30.64 3.84
CA ILE A 258 -39.24 -29.73 3.85
C ILE A 258 -38.75 -28.40 4.41
N VAL A 259 -38.93 -27.34 3.63
CA VAL A 259 -38.63 -25.96 4.03
C VAL A 259 -39.74 -25.48 4.95
N TRP A 260 -39.39 -25.10 6.16
CA TRP A 260 -40.33 -24.51 7.14
C TRP A 260 -40.10 -23.01 7.32
N GLY A 261 -38.86 -22.55 7.12
CA GLY A 261 -38.45 -21.15 7.24
C GLY A 261 -38.36 -20.42 5.89
N ASP A 262 -37.33 -19.59 5.73
CA ASP A 262 -37.10 -18.86 4.48
C ASP A 262 -36.67 -19.79 3.34
N SER A 263 -36.90 -19.36 2.10
CA SER A 263 -36.20 -19.95 0.96
C SER A 263 -34.69 -19.70 1.07
N PHE A 264 -33.88 -20.58 0.48
CA PHE A 264 -32.42 -20.45 0.47
C PHE A 264 -31.95 -19.06 0.04
N GLU A 265 -32.51 -18.52 -1.06
CA GLU A 265 -32.19 -17.18 -1.57
C GLU A 265 -32.49 -16.04 -0.59
N ASN A 266 -33.60 -16.13 0.16
CA ASN A 266 -33.98 -15.11 1.13
C ASN A 266 -33.15 -15.22 2.41
N PHE A 267 -32.86 -16.44 2.85
CA PHE A 267 -31.96 -16.71 3.96
C PHE A 267 -30.57 -16.16 3.67
N ARG A 268 -30.02 -16.47 2.49
CA ARG A 268 -28.69 -16.04 2.07
C ARG A 268 -28.50 -14.52 2.09
N LYS A 269 -29.52 -13.75 1.71
CA LYS A 269 -29.50 -12.27 1.75
C LYS A 269 -29.43 -11.69 3.15
N LYS A 270 -29.77 -12.47 4.19
CA LYS A 270 -29.70 -12.05 5.60
C LYS A 270 -28.33 -12.34 6.24
N LEU A 271 -27.51 -13.18 5.59
CA LEU A 271 -26.18 -13.50 6.08
C LEU A 271 -25.25 -12.28 5.99
N ASP A 272 -24.25 -12.25 6.87
CA ASP A 272 -23.22 -11.21 6.84
C ASP A 272 -22.48 -11.25 5.49
N PRO A 273 -22.41 -10.12 4.76
CA PRO A 273 -21.67 -10.05 3.50
C PRO A 273 -20.15 -10.26 3.67
N MET A 274 -19.61 -10.12 4.87
CA MET A 274 -18.19 -10.34 5.21
C MET A 274 -17.95 -11.60 6.07
N ARG A 275 -18.85 -12.60 5.97
CA ARG A 275 -18.69 -13.89 6.67
C ARG A 275 -17.48 -14.69 6.19
N SER A 276 -16.99 -15.60 7.02
CA SER A 276 -15.92 -16.56 6.68
C SER A 276 -16.42 -18.00 6.76
N ILE A 277 -15.69 -18.89 6.10
CA ILE A 277 -15.75 -20.33 6.38
C ILE A 277 -14.74 -20.62 7.48
N ASN A 278 -15.18 -21.31 8.53
CA ASN A 278 -14.33 -21.63 9.66
C ASN A 278 -13.79 -23.06 9.54
N HIS A 279 -12.48 -23.18 9.38
CA HIS A 279 -11.77 -24.45 9.34
C HIS A 279 -11.30 -24.83 10.74
N TYR A 280 -12.01 -25.78 11.34
CA TYR A 280 -11.68 -26.40 12.62
C TYR A 280 -11.50 -25.42 13.80
N ASN A 281 -12.17 -24.26 13.78
CA ASN A 281 -12.00 -23.18 14.76
C ASN A 281 -10.58 -22.62 14.82
N GLU A 282 -9.74 -22.86 13.82
CA GLU A 282 -8.36 -22.38 13.79
C GLU A 282 -8.11 -21.31 12.72
N VAL A 283 -8.75 -21.47 11.55
CA VAL A 283 -8.55 -20.60 10.39
C VAL A 283 -9.89 -20.13 9.85
N ALA A 284 -10.08 -18.82 9.75
CA ALA A 284 -11.19 -18.21 9.03
C ALA A 284 -10.75 -17.90 7.61
N GLU A 285 -11.42 -18.48 6.62
CA GLU A 285 -11.18 -18.24 5.20
C GLU A 285 -12.28 -17.34 4.62
N TYR A 286 -11.86 -16.30 3.89
CA TYR A 286 -12.73 -15.29 3.30
C TYR A 286 -12.57 -15.27 1.79
N MET A 287 -13.68 -15.20 1.05
CA MET A 287 -13.71 -14.95 -0.40
C MET A 287 -14.74 -13.87 -0.71
N LEU A 288 -14.31 -12.61 -0.83
CA LEU A 288 -15.20 -11.45 -0.94
C LEU A 288 -15.06 -10.79 -2.31
N ILE A 289 -16.16 -10.59 -3.01
CA ILE A 289 -16.24 -9.76 -4.21
C ILE A 289 -16.25 -8.29 -3.77
N LEU A 290 -15.34 -7.50 -4.33
CA LEU A 290 -15.26 -6.06 -4.11
C LEU A 290 -16.10 -5.31 -5.15
N SER A 291 -16.97 -4.41 -4.70
CA SER A 291 -17.72 -3.49 -5.58
C SER A 291 -17.50 -2.04 -5.20
N LEU A 292 -17.60 -1.11 -6.15
CA LEU A 292 -17.41 0.32 -5.85
C LEU A 292 -18.53 0.86 -4.97
N ASN A 293 -18.17 1.37 -3.80
CA ASN A 293 -19.07 2.15 -2.95
C ASN A 293 -19.12 3.62 -3.41
N GLU A 294 -19.88 4.45 -2.70
CA GLU A 294 -20.01 5.87 -3.03
C GLU A 294 -18.68 6.64 -2.95
N LEU A 295 -17.79 6.30 -2.01
CA LEU A 295 -16.45 6.89 -1.93
C LEU A 295 -15.63 6.55 -3.16
N GLY A 296 -15.60 5.28 -3.58
CA GLY A 296 -14.85 4.85 -4.76
C GLY A 296 -15.34 5.51 -6.05
N LYS A 297 -16.66 5.58 -6.27
CA LYS A 297 -17.27 6.27 -7.42
C LYS A 297 -16.94 7.76 -7.43
N SER A 298 -17.05 8.41 -6.27
CA SER A 298 -16.76 9.84 -6.10
C SER A 298 -15.29 10.14 -6.32
N PHE A 299 -14.39 9.31 -5.78
CA PHE A 299 -12.95 9.45 -5.95
C PHE A 299 -12.54 9.41 -7.42
N LEU A 300 -13.03 8.44 -8.20
CA LEU A 300 -12.75 8.37 -9.64
C LEU A 300 -13.24 9.63 -10.39
N THR A 301 -14.38 10.19 -9.97
CA THR A 301 -14.93 11.42 -10.56
C THR A 301 -14.06 12.63 -10.24
N ILE A 302 -13.66 12.79 -8.97
CA ILE A 302 -12.79 13.88 -8.50
C ILE A 302 -11.42 13.80 -9.16
N ASP A 303 -10.80 12.62 -9.18
CA ASP A 303 -9.49 12.40 -9.79
C ASP A 303 -9.50 12.76 -11.28
N ASN A 304 -10.55 12.39 -12.03
CA ASN A 304 -10.71 12.78 -13.42
C ASN A 304 -10.84 14.31 -13.60
N TYR A 305 -11.51 15.00 -12.68
CA TYR A 305 -11.62 16.46 -12.71
C TYR A 305 -10.30 17.16 -12.36
N VAL A 306 -9.60 16.69 -11.32
CA VAL A 306 -8.34 17.28 -10.82
C VAL A 306 -7.18 17.06 -11.79
N THR A 307 -7.21 15.98 -12.57
CA THR A 307 -6.20 15.69 -13.61
C THR A 307 -6.32 16.56 -14.87
N GLN A 308 -7.45 17.27 -15.05
CA GLN A 308 -7.67 18.17 -16.18
C GLN A 308 -7.10 19.58 -15.93
N SER A 309 -6.61 20.23 -16.99
CA SER A 309 -6.13 21.62 -16.92
C SER A 309 -7.28 22.59 -16.65
N GLN A 310 -7.23 23.31 -15.53
CA GLN A 310 -8.27 24.27 -15.16
C GLN A 310 -7.96 25.68 -15.70
N VAL A 311 -8.91 26.28 -16.42
CA VAL A 311 -8.74 27.57 -17.12
C VAL A 311 -8.77 28.77 -16.18
N TYR A 312 -9.42 28.64 -15.00
CA TYR A 312 -9.70 29.75 -14.08
C TYR A 312 -9.04 29.63 -12.70
N VAL A 313 -7.91 28.92 -12.58
CA VAL A 313 -7.22 28.69 -11.29
C VAL A 313 -6.91 29.98 -10.53
N SER A 314 -6.69 31.08 -11.26
CA SER A 314 -6.37 32.40 -10.73
C SER A 314 -7.58 33.23 -10.28
N ALA A 315 -8.80 32.84 -10.65
CA ALA A 315 -10.04 33.54 -10.29
C ALA A 315 -10.50 33.16 -8.86
N ARG A 316 -9.64 33.41 -7.87
CA ARG A 316 -9.95 33.17 -6.45
C ARG A 316 -10.51 34.45 -5.81
N PRO A 317 -11.55 34.36 -4.97
CA PRO A 317 -12.03 35.51 -4.21
C PRO A 317 -10.92 36.04 -3.30
N GLN A 318 -10.69 37.35 -3.31
CA GLN A 318 -9.55 37.99 -2.62
C GLN A 318 -9.81 38.39 -1.15
N ASN A 319 -10.87 37.87 -0.52
CA ASN A 319 -11.18 38.23 0.87
C ASN A 319 -10.67 37.19 1.87
N ASN A 320 -9.73 37.60 2.72
CA ASN A 320 -9.16 36.82 3.84
C ASN A 320 -9.97 36.94 5.14
N THR A 321 -11.30 36.85 5.07
CA THR A 321 -12.13 36.72 6.27
C THR A 321 -13.21 35.69 6.03
N LEU A 322 -12.90 34.47 6.45
CA LEU A 322 -13.83 33.46 6.94
C LEU A 322 -13.31 32.98 8.29
#